data_AF-A0A6I7WUW5-F1
#
_entry.id   AF-A0A6I7WUW5-F1
#
_cell.length_a   1.000
_cell.length_b   1.000
_cell.length_c   1.000
_cell.angle_alpha   90.00
_cell.angle_beta   90.00
_cell.angle_gamma   90.00
#
_symmetry.space_group_name_H-M   'P 1'
#
loop_
_entity.id
_entity.type
_entity.pdbx_description
1 polymer ?
#
loop_
_entity_poly.entity_id
_entity_poly.type
_entity_poly.pdbx_seq_one_letter_code
_entity_poly.pdbx_strand_id
1 'polypeptide(L)'
;MLAKVFQPSVKVTDYWVSEKLDGVRARWNGHQLISRGGILLIVPSWFVIDFPNTSLDGELWIARGKYQKTVSIIRKQKAHSGWQQVKFMVFDLPEHLGIFSDRVAAMRDLNIQIQSTYLGFIRCQPRTG
;
A
#
# COMPACT_ATOMS: atom_id res chain seq x y z
N MET A 1 4.60 -3.91 12.41
CA MET A 1 4.78 -5.38 12.28
C MET A 1 6.01 -5.66 11.42
N LEU A 2 7.04 -6.30 11.97
CA LEU A 2 8.23 -6.76 11.25
C LEU A 2 7.93 -8.14 10.62
N ALA A 3 8.45 -8.40 9.42
CA ALA A 3 8.34 -9.71 8.79
C ALA A 3 9.08 -10.76 9.63
N LYS A 4 8.39 -11.81 10.07
CA LYS A 4 9.02 -12.97 10.73
C LYS A 4 9.69 -13.86 9.68
N VAL A 5 10.91 -14.30 9.98
CA VAL A 5 11.63 -15.32 9.21
C VAL A 5 10.87 -16.65 9.34
N PHE A 6 10.64 -17.31 8.21
CA PHE A 6 9.84 -18.51 8.04
C PHE A 6 10.37 -19.70 8.88
N GLN A 7 9.46 -20.41 9.57
CA GLN A 7 9.75 -21.68 10.27
C GLN A 7 9.16 -22.85 9.48
N PRO A 8 9.86 -23.99 9.28
CA PRO A 8 9.45 -25.05 8.35
C PRO A 8 8.22 -25.88 8.75
N SER A 9 7.65 -25.68 9.94
CA SER A 9 6.61 -26.56 10.52
C SER A 9 5.20 -25.97 10.53
N VAL A 10 4.96 -24.84 9.87
CA VAL A 10 3.60 -24.28 9.72
C VAL A 10 2.99 -24.80 8.42
N LYS A 11 1.75 -25.32 8.47
CA LYS A 11 0.99 -25.70 7.26
C LYS A 11 0.97 -24.51 6.29
N VAL A 12 1.71 -24.65 5.19
CA VAL A 12 2.04 -23.57 4.25
C VAL A 12 0.83 -23.14 3.40
N THR A 13 -0.30 -23.86 3.49
CA THR A 13 -1.55 -23.62 2.76
C THR A 13 -2.34 -22.41 3.24
N ASP A 14 -2.05 -21.87 4.43
CA ASP A 14 -2.78 -20.72 5.01
C ASP A 14 -2.13 -19.36 4.69
N TYR A 15 -1.16 -19.33 3.77
CA TYR A 15 -0.41 -18.13 3.43
C TYR A 15 -0.83 -17.56 2.08
N TRP A 16 -1.00 -16.24 2.07
CA TRP A 16 -1.17 -15.46 0.85
C TRP A 16 0.18 -14.97 0.35
N VAL A 17 0.39 -15.01 -0.96
CA VAL A 17 1.56 -14.47 -1.64
C VAL A 17 1.14 -13.22 -2.42
N SER A 18 1.94 -12.18 -2.30
CA SER A 18 1.82 -10.95 -3.09
C SER A 18 3.18 -10.60 -3.69
N GLU A 19 3.19 -9.85 -4.80
CA GLU A 19 4.44 -9.29 -5.30
C GLU A 19 5.01 -8.35 -4.24
N LYS A 20 6.23 -8.63 -3.78
CA LYS A 20 6.97 -7.68 -2.95
C LYS A 20 7.46 -6.55 -3.84
N LEU A 21 6.84 -5.38 -3.71
CA LEU A 21 7.33 -4.17 -4.34
C LEU A 21 8.56 -3.64 -3.59
N ASP A 22 9.40 -2.90 -4.31
CA ASP A 22 10.53 -2.16 -3.75
C ASP A 22 10.15 -0.67 -3.67
N GLY A 23 9.10 -0.39 -2.88
CA GLY A 23 8.56 0.93 -2.66
C GLY A 23 8.91 1.50 -1.28
N VAL A 24 8.25 2.61 -0.93
CA VAL A 24 8.36 3.20 0.41
C VAL A 24 7.04 3.03 1.15
N ARG A 25 7.10 2.33 2.29
CA ARG A 25 5.92 2.07 3.12
C ARG A 25 5.30 3.37 3.65
N ALA A 26 3.99 3.50 3.47
CA ALA A 26 3.17 4.58 4.00
C ALA A 26 1.81 4.04 4.47
N ARG A 27 1.16 4.81 5.34
CA ARG A 27 -0.21 4.61 5.80
C ARG A 27 -1.07 5.77 5.34
N TRP A 28 -2.21 5.47 4.76
CA TRP A 28 -3.30 6.43 4.63
C TRP A 28 -4.22 6.28 5.83
N ASN A 29 -4.52 7.36 6.55
CA ASN A 29 -5.38 7.32 7.75
C ASN A 29 -6.83 7.75 7.47
N GLY A 30 -7.28 7.70 6.21
CA GLY A 30 -8.56 8.26 5.77
C GLY A 30 -8.48 9.70 5.26
N HIS A 31 -7.39 10.41 5.56
CA HIS A 31 -7.24 11.84 5.21
C HIS A 31 -5.84 12.23 4.73
N GLN A 32 -4.81 11.56 5.20
CA GLN A 32 -3.41 11.93 5.01
C GLN A 32 -2.50 10.71 4.88
N LEU A 33 -1.43 10.87 4.09
CA LEU A 33 -0.37 9.86 3.96
C LEU A 33 0.73 10.10 4.99
N ILE A 34 1.05 9.06 5.75
CA ILE A 34 2.03 9.08 6.84
C ILE A 34 3.08 8.01 6.52
N SER A 35 4.35 8.39 6.49
CA SER A 35 5.45 7.44 6.30
C SER A 35 5.55 6.46 7.48
N ARG A 36 6.28 5.34 7.29
CA ARG A 36 6.56 4.38 8.37
C ARG A 36 7.16 5.04 9.63
N GLY A 37 7.91 6.13 9.50
CA GLY A 37 8.51 6.86 10.60
C GLY A 37 7.57 7.86 11.31
N GLY A 38 6.29 7.91 10.94
CA GLY A 38 5.32 8.85 11.51
C GLY A 38 5.35 10.24 10.89
N ILE A 39 6.16 10.47 9.85
CA ILE A 39 6.24 11.76 9.16
C ILE A 39 5.08 11.89 8.18
N LEU A 40 4.32 12.99 8.29
CA LEU A 40 3.29 13.39 7.34
C LEU A 40 3.91 13.72 5.98
N LEU A 41 3.38 13.14 4.91
CA LEU A 41 3.82 13.39 3.54
C LEU A 41 2.99 14.50 2.90
N ILE A 42 3.67 15.51 2.35
CA ILE A 42 3.01 16.62 1.64
C ILE A 42 2.70 16.18 0.21
N VAL A 43 1.46 15.75 0.01
CA VAL A 43 0.95 15.27 -1.28
C VAL A 43 0.04 16.30 -1.95
N PRO A 44 0.04 16.39 -3.28
CA PRO A 44 -0.95 17.19 -3.99
C PRO A 44 -2.37 16.65 -3.74
N SER A 45 -3.37 17.54 -3.64
CA SER A 45 -4.77 17.16 -3.40
C SER A 45 -5.31 16.19 -4.46
N TRP A 46 -4.96 16.40 -5.73
CA TRP A 46 -5.35 15.51 -6.83
C TRP A 46 -4.79 14.09 -6.71
N PHE A 47 -3.75 13.86 -5.91
CA PHE A 47 -3.19 12.52 -5.71
C PHE A 47 -4.12 11.65 -4.86
N VAL A 48 -4.79 12.26 -3.89
CA VAL A 48 -5.62 11.57 -2.88
C VAL A 48 -7.12 11.83 -3.06
N ILE A 49 -7.53 12.53 -4.11
CA ILE A 49 -8.90 13.02 -4.27
C ILE A 49 -9.97 11.91 -4.24
N ASP A 50 -9.63 10.73 -4.75
CA ASP A 50 -10.52 9.57 -4.81
C ASP A 50 -10.19 8.51 -3.75
N PHE A 51 -9.35 8.84 -2.75
CA PHE A 51 -9.00 7.88 -1.70
C PHE A 51 -10.17 7.73 -0.73
N PRO A 52 -10.44 6.51 -0.22
CA PRO A 52 -11.56 6.27 0.67
C PRO A 52 -11.24 6.83 2.07
N ASN A 53 -12.27 7.13 2.86
CA ASN A 53 -12.10 7.48 4.27
C ASN A 53 -11.90 6.21 5.14
N THR A 54 -11.01 5.33 4.73
CA THR A 54 -10.66 4.07 5.40
C THR A 54 -9.15 4.01 5.54
N SER A 55 -8.66 3.50 6.67
CA SER A 55 -7.22 3.35 6.90
C SER A 55 -6.65 2.26 5.99
N LEU A 56 -5.55 2.56 5.28
CA LEU A 56 -4.90 1.68 4.32
C LEU A 56 -3.39 1.63 4.59
N ASP A 57 -2.82 0.43 4.60
CA ASP A 57 -1.37 0.22 4.63
C ASP A 57 -0.90 -0.17 3.21
N GLY A 58 0.14 0.51 2.72
CA GLY A 58 0.63 0.32 1.36
C GLY A 58 2.07 0.77 1.13
N GLU A 59 2.50 0.68 -0.12
CA GLU A 59 3.77 1.19 -0.60
C GLU A 59 3.58 2.29 -1.65
N LEU A 60 4.27 3.41 -1.47
CA LEU A 60 4.46 4.39 -2.52
C LEU A 60 5.48 3.82 -3.52
N TRP A 61 5.09 3.70 -4.78
CA TRP A 61 5.85 2.97 -5.78
C TRP A 61 5.70 3.59 -7.17
N ILE A 62 6.74 3.47 -8.01
CA ILE A 62 6.75 3.99 -9.39
C ILE A 62 6.88 2.83 -10.38
N ALA A 63 7.99 2.11 -10.27
CA ALA A 63 8.34 0.96 -11.08
C ALA A 63 9.50 0.19 -10.40
N ARG A 64 9.77 -1.03 -10.87
CA ARG A 64 10.93 -1.81 -10.46
C ARG A 64 12.23 -1.02 -10.72
N GLY A 65 13.16 -1.03 -9.76
CA GLY A 65 14.43 -0.30 -9.85
C GLY A 65 14.31 1.23 -9.73
N LYS A 66 13.15 1.77 -9.31
CA LYS A 66 12.94 3.21 -9.11
C LYS A 66 12.85 3.64 -7.65
N TYR A 67 13.26 2.80 -6.70
CA TYR A 67 13.22 3.09 -5.26
C TYR A 67 13.81 4.47 -4.90
N GLN A 68 15.04 4.77 -5.35
CA GLN A 68 15.68 6.06 -5.06
C GLN A 68 14.88 7.26 -5.62
N LYS A 69 14.26 7.09 -6.79
CA LYS A 69 13.41 8.13 -7.40
C LYS A 69 12.14 8.34 -6.59
N THR A 70 11.50 7.25 -6.13
CA THR A 70 10.36 7.31 -5.21
C THR A 70 10.74 8.09 -3.95
N VAL A 71 11.85 7.73 -3.30
CA VAL A 71 12.34 8.41 -2.10
C VAL A 71 12.58 9.90 -2.34
N SER A 72 13.21 10.25 -3.47
CA SER A 72 13.45 11.65 -3.85
C SER A 72 12.17 12.47 -4.01
N ILE A 73 11.10 11.86 -4.53
CA ILE A 73 9.79 12.51 -4.68
C ILE A 73 9.11 12.70 -3.33
N ILE A 74 8.95 11.64 -2.55
CA ILE A 74 8.14 11.67 -1.32
C ILE A 74 8.77 12.49 -0.19
N ARG A 75 10.09 12.70 -0.21
CA ARG A 75 10.81 13.48 0.81
C ARG A 75 10.67 14.99 0.64
N LYS A 76 10.12 15.47 -0.49
CA LYS A 76 9.99 16.91 -0.71
C LYS A 76 8.88 17.46 0.18
N GLN A 77 9.21 18.50 0.93
CA GLN A 77 8.28 19.18 1.84
C GLN A 77 7.31 20.14 1.13
N LYS A 78 7.03 19.90 -0.15
CA LYS A 78 6.09 20.68 -0.95
C LYS A 78 5.38 19.79 -1.97
N ALA A 79 4.09 20.02 -2.18
CA ALA A 79 3.34 19.35 -3.23
C ALA A 79 3.93 19.71 -4.61
N HIS A 80 4.09 18.71 -5.49
CA HIS A 80 4.70 18.91 -6.81
C HIS A 80 4.25 17.86 -7.83
N SER A 81 4.44 18.14 -9.12
CA SER A 81 4.00 17.30 -10.23
C SER A 81 4.65 15.91 -10.28
N GLY A 82 5.87 15.74 -9.80
CA GLY A 82 6.53 14.42 -9.73
C GLY A 82 5.72 13.29 -9.07
N TRP A 83 4.74 13.60 -8.21
CA TRP A 83 3.78 12.63 -7.67
C TRP A 83 2.94 11.92 -8.75
N GLN A 84 2.85 12.46 -9.97
CA GLN A 84 2.13 11.84 -11.10
C GLN A 84 2.72 10.49 -11.51
N GLN A 85 3.98 10.23 -11.15
CA GLN A 85 4.66 8.97 -11.42
C GLN A 85 4.46 7.93 -10.31
N VAL A 86 3.96 8.36 -9.14
CA VAL A 86 3.82 7.53 -7.96
C VAL A 86 2.43 6.92 -7.94
N LYS A 87 2.32 5.70 -7.44
CA LYS A 87 1.08 5.06 -7.02
C LYS A 87 1.21 4.62 -5.56
N PHE A 88 0.11 4.66 -4.84
CA PHE A 88 -0.01 4.04 -3.53
C PHE A 88 -0.60 2.65 -3.71
N MET A 89 0.26 1.64 -3.53
CA MET A 89 -0.03 0.23 -3.75
C MET A 89 -0.38 -0.42 -2.41
N VAL A 90 -1.67 -0.55 -2.13
CA VAL A 90 -2.25 -1.06 -0.88
C VAL A 90 -2.04 -2.57 -0.78
N PHE A 91 -1.66 -3.04 0.41
CA PHE A 91 -1.52 -4.47 0.70
C PHE A 91 -2.23 -4.89 1.99
N ASP A 92 -2.74 -3.96 2.81
CA ASP A 92 -3.47 -4.31 4.02
C ASP A 92 -4.47 -3.22 4.45
N LEU A 93 -5.46 -3.62 5.26
CA LEU A 93 -6.47 -2.78 5.88
C LEU A 93 -6.32 -2.83 7.41
N PRO A 94 -5.50 -1.96 8.03
CA PRO A 94 -5.08 -2.12 9.43
C PRO A 94 -6.22 -2.01 10.46
N GLU A 95 -7.34 -1.37 10.12
CA GLU A 95 -8.50 -1.21 11.01
C GLU A 95 -9.58 -2.28 10.79
N HIS A 96 -9.40 -3.16 9.80
CA HIS A 96 -10.34 -4.24 9.54
C HIS A 96 -10.14 -5.36 10.58
N LEU A 97 -11.20 -5.71 11.31
CA LEU A 97 -11.17 -6.65 12.45
C LEU A 97 -11.08 -8.13 12.05
N GLY A 98 -11.39 -8.45 10.79
CA GLY A 98 -11.30 -9.81 10.24
C GLY A 98 -9.89 -10.33 9.99
N ILE A 99 -9.79 -11.61 9.66
CA ILE A 99 -8.53 -12.25 9.29
C ILE A 99 -8.01 -11.74 7.94
N PHE A 100 -6.77 -12.05 7.59
CA PHE A 100 -6.16 -11.51 6.35
C PHE A 100 -6.97 -11.87 5.09
N SER A 101 -7.58 -13.06 5.02
CA SER A 101 -8.46 -13.44 3.91
C SER A 101 -9.67 -12.49 3.76
N ASP A 102 -10.29 -12.07 4.86
CA ASP A 102 -11.39 -11.10 4.85
C ASP A 102 -10.90 -9.73 4.38
N ARG A 103 -9.70 -9.33 4.83
CA ARG A 103 -9.06 -8.08 4.40
C ARG A 103 -8.74 -8.09 2.91
N VAL A 104 -8.30 -9.23 2.36
CA VAL A 104 -8.08 -9.40 0.92
C VAL A 104 -9.38 -9.26 0.14
N ALA A 105 -10.49 -9.83 0.63
CA ALA A 105 -11.80 -9.66 0.02
C ALA A 105 -12.22 -8.17 0.04
N ALA A 106 -12.15 -7.51 1.19
CA ALA A 106 -12.46 -6.09 1.32
C ALA A 106 -11.58 -5.19 0.42
N MET A 107 -10.28 -5.50 0.29
CA MET A 107 -9.40 -4.79 -0.66
C MET A 107 -9.83 -4.97 -2.11
N ARG A 108 -10.32 -6.15 -2.50
CA ARG A 108 -10.84 -6.38 -3.86
C ARG A 108 -12.11 -5.56 -4.11
N ASP A 109 -13.00 -5.50 -3.13
CA ASP A 109 -14.23 -4.71 -3.23
C ASP A 109 -13.93 -3.22 -3.39
N LEU A 110 -13.00 -2.70 -2.58
CA LEU A 110 -12.51 -1.32 -2.71
C LEU A 110 -11.88 -1.06 -4.08
N ASN A 111 -11.08 -2.00 -4.60
CA ASN A 111 -10.47 -1.88 -5.93
C ASN A 111 -11.49 -1.85 -7.07
N ILE A 112 -12.67 -2.44 -6.89
CA ILE A 112 -13.76 -2.38 -7.88
C ILE A 112 -14.49 -1.03 -7.80
N GLN A 113 -14.72 -0.54 -6.58
CA GLN A 113 -15.49 0.68 -6.33
C GLN A 113 -14.70 1.97 -6.61
N ILE A 114 -13.40 1.98 -6.37
CA ILE A 114 -12.57 3.18 -6.45
C ILE A 114 -11.89 3.27 -7.81
N GLN A 115 -12.20 4.33 -8.55
CA GLN A 115 -11.61 4.62 -9.86
C GLN A 115 -10.53 5.70 -9.73
N SER A 116 -9.43 5.39 -9.01
CA SER A 116 -8.30 6.31 -8.86
C SER A 116 -7.14 5.92 -9.75
N THR A 117 -6.49 6.91 -10.37
CA THR A 117 -5.23 6.69 -11.11
C THR A 117 -4.04 6.39 -10.19
N TYR A 118 -4.10 6.88 -8.94
CA TYR A 118 -2.98 6.90 -8.00
C TYR A 118 -3.13 5.88 -6.86
N LEU A 119 -4.30 5.29 -6.68
CA LEU A 119 -4.53 4.19 -5.76
C LEU A 119 -4.53 2.85 -6.53
N GLY A 120 -3.81 1.86 -6.02
CA GLY A 120 -3.87 0.50 -6.54
C GLY A 120 -3.82 -0.50 -5.39
N PHE A 121 -4.30 -1.72 -5.65
CA PHE A 121 -4.32 -2.79 -4.66
C PHE A 121 -3.45 -3.95 -5.15
N ILE A 122 -2.49 -4.37 -4.33
CA ILE A 122 -1.60 -5.48 -4.68
C ILE A 122 -2.40 -6.77 -4.68
N ARG A 123 -2.35 -7.48 -5.80
CA ARG A 123 -3.02 -8.78 -5.93
C ARG A 123 -2.41 -9.77 -4.94
N CYS A 124 -3.23 -10.22 -4.02
CA CYS A 124 -2.93 -11.34 -3.13
C CYS A 124 -3.55 -12.62 -3.71
N GLN A 125 -2.75 -13.69 -3.80
CA GLN A 125 -3.21 -15.02 -4.20
C GLN A 125 -2.93 -16.04 -3.09
N PRO A 126 -3.84 -17.00 -2.83
CA PRO A 126 -3.54 -18.08 -1.91
C PRO A 126 -2.40 -18.91 -2.50
N ARG A 127 -1.44 -19.32 -1.67
CA ARG A 127 -0.35 -20.20 -2.12
C ARG A 127 -0.92 -21.59 -2.38
N THR A 128 -1.19 -21.92 -3.63
CA THR A 128 -1.45 -23.30 -4.05
C THR A 128 -0.15 -24.09 -3.96
N GLY A 129 -0.17 -25.20 -3.23
CA GLY A 129 0.96 -26.14 -3.09
C GLY A 129 1.22 -26.92 -4.36
#